data_AF-A0A1D3RPK0-F1
#
_entry.id   AF-A0A1D3RPK0-F1
#
_cell.length_a   1.000
_cell.length_b   1.000
_cell.length_c   1.000
_cell.angle_alpha   90.00
_cell.angle_beta   90.00
_cell.angle_gamma   90.00
#
_symmetry.space_group_name_H-M   'P 1'
#
loop_
_entity.id
_entity.type
_entity.pdbx_description
1 polymer ?
#
loop_
_entity_poly.entity_id
_entity_poly.type
_entity_poly.pdbx_seq_one_letter_code
_entity_poly.pdbx_strand_id
1 'polypeptide(L)'
;MNIYIQLVAPYSNQDAPGKPAFALGWGAVISSGDLFPLDLRQVVLPLVSNTTCSFSMNEDISDDMLCAGDGLGLRDTCSGDSGGPLIVFDSESHTWRQAGITSWGNGCAEFGTYGVYTRTKNYAEFISSQICSAQEIPVSPSLRLNINANIVSLDWLNENGTEGYRLNYAPYPDAQYIASMDMNLLTHFSAGLVSGSAYYVAITSYNNNCLSDYSNIEHFVIP
;
A
#
# COMPACT_ATOMS: atom_id res chain seq x y z
N MET A 1 -21.20 12.14 1.86
CA MET A 1 -19.95 11.35 1.99
C MET A 1 -19.88 10.85 3.43
N ASN A 2 -19.93 9.54 3.65
CA ASN A 2 -19.95 8.96 4.98
C ASN A 2 -18.50 8.90 5.50
N ILE A 3 -18.14 9.73 6.48
CA ILE A 3 -16.76 9.85 6.99
C ILE A 3 -16.25 8.60 7.72
N TYR A 4 -17.09 7.57 7.88
CA TYR A 4 -16.77 6.34 8.59
C TYR A 4 -16.36 5.17 7.67
N ILE A 5 -16.50 5.31 6.35
CA ILE A 5 -16.18 4.23 5.40
C ILE A 5 -15.20 4.75 4.35
N GLN A 6 -13.97 4.26 4.42
CA GLN A 6 -12.91 4.56 3.45
C GLN A 6 -12.14 3.27 3.17
N LEU A 7 -11.89 2.99 1.89
CA LEU A 7 -11.07 1.86 1.48
C LEU A 7 -9.59 2.17 1.70
N VAL A 8 -8.86 1.16 2.15
CA VAL A 8 -7.40 1.16 2.23
C VAL A 8 -6.85 0.61 0.91
N ALA A 9 -5.66 1.04 0.49
CA ALA A 9 -5.03 0.45 -0.69
C ALA A 9 -4.82 -1.06 -0.48
N PRO A 10 -5.19 -1.91 -1.45
CA PRO A 10 -5.37 -3.35 -1.22
C PRO A 10 -4.05 -4.12 -1.04
N TYR A 11 -2.91 -3.52 -1.38
CA TYR A 11 -1.59 -4.06 -1.14
C TYR A 11 -0.58 -2.95 -0.83
N SER A 12 0.56 -3.35 -0.25
CA SER A 12 1.62 -2.43 0.16
C SER A 12 3.00 -3.02 -0.13
N ASN A 13 3.87 -2.23 -0.75
CA ASN A 13 5.30 -2.55 -0.87
C ASN A 13 6.08 -2.20 0.40
N GLN A 14 5.41 -1.66 1.42
CA GLN A 14 6.02 -1.16 2.65
C GLN A 14 6.06 -2.27 3.72
N ASP A 15 6.94 -3.25 3.51
CA ASP A 15 7.04 -4.46 4.36
C ASP A 15 8.42 -4.66 5.00
N ALA A 16 9.22 -3.60 5.07
CA ALA A 16 10.57 -3.62 5.64
C ALA A 16 10.52 -3.92 7.17
N PRO A 17 11.45 -4.75 7.69
CA PRO A 17 11.57 -5.00 9.12
C PRO A 17 11.71 -3.71 9.96
N GLY A 18 11.10 -3.70 11.13
CA GLY A 18 11.06 -2.57 12.05
C GLY A 18 9.98 -1.53 11.72
N LYS A 19 9.37 -1.56 10.52
CA LYS A 19 8.27 -0.66 10.19
C LYS A 19 7.07 -0.93 11.11
N PRO A 20 6.47 0.11 11.72
CA PRO A 20 5.25 -0.08 12.51
C PRO A 20 4.08 -0.50 11.62
N ALA A 21 3.47 -1.62 11.97
CA ALA A 21 2.24 -2.12 11.36
C ALA A 21 1.13 -2.20 12.41
N PHE A 22 -0.10 -2.06 11.95
CA PHE A 22 -1.29 -1.95 12.78
C PHE A 22 -2.21 -3.12 12.43
N ALA A 23 -2.45 -3.99 13.39
CA ALA A 23 -3.48 -5.01 13.27
C ALA A 23 -4.75 -4.54 13.98
N LEU A 24 -5.90 -4.80 13.35
CA LEU A 24 -7.22 -4.37 13.81
C LEU A 24 -8.16 -5.57 13.86
N GLY A 25 -8.93 -5.72 14.94
CA GLY A 25 -9.90 -6.80 15.03
C GLY A 25 -10.66 -6.89 16.34
N TRP A 26 -11.51 -7.91 16.42
CA TRP A 26 -12.33 -8.27 17.58
C TRP A 26 -11.97 -9.67 18.10
N GLY A 27 -10.76 -10.15 17.81
CA GLY A 27 -10.27 -11.43 18.31
C GLY A 27 -10.11 -11.46 19.82
N ALA A 28 -9.84 -12.67 20.32
CA ALA A 28 -9.66 -12.94 21.73
C ALA A 28 -8.52 -12.09 22.32
N VAL A 29 -8.74 -11.48 23.48
CA VAL A 29 -7.72 -10.66 24.16
C VAL A 29 -6.75 -11.47 25.03
N ILE A 30 -6.95 -12.79 25.11
CA ILE A 30 -6.14 -13.75 25.87
C ILE A 30 -6.01 -15.04 25.05
N SER A 31 -4.83 -15.67 25.01
CA SER A 31 -4.61 -16.84 24.14
C SER A 31 -5.41 -18.08 24.56
N SER A 32 -5.69 -18.22 25.86
CA SER A 32 -6.31 -19.42 26.44
C SER A 32 -7.82 -19.31 26.65
N GLY A 33 -8.52 -18.34 26.06
CA GLY A 33 -9.93 -18.13 26.37
C GLY A 33 -10.75 -17.42 25.30
N ASP A 34 -12.06 -17.63 25.36
CA ASP A 34 -13.07 -17.07 24.46
C ASP A 34 -13.54 -15.68 24.92
N LEU A 35 -12.60 -14.82 25.32
CA LEU A 35 -12.90 -13.45 25.73
C LEU A 35 -12.73 -12.50 24.55
N PHE A 36 -13.84 -12.22 23.87
CA PHE A 36 -13.89 -11.31 22.73
C PHE A 36 -14.34 -9.89 23.17
N PRO A 37 -13.67 -8.83 22.70
CA PRO A 37 -14.02 -7.45 23.03
C PRO A 37 -15.30 -7.01 22.31
N LEU A 38 -16.08 -6.11 22.92
CA LEU A 38 -17.22 -5.46 22.26
C LEU A 38 -16.77 -4.40 21.25
N ASP A 39 -15.71 -3.66 21.58
CA ASP A 39 -15.15 -2.61 20.74
C ASP A 39 -14.00 -3.14 19.89
N LEU A 40 -13.82 -2.55 18.70
CA LEU A 40 -12.68 -2.82 17.83
C LEU A 40 -11.38 -2.57 18.61
N ARG A 41 -10.45 -3.51 18.52
CA ARG A 41 -9.10 -3.36 19.08
C ARG A 41 -8.09 -3.08 18.00
N GLN A 42 -7.02 -2.43 18.43
CA GLN A 42 -5.86 -2.10 17.61
C GLN A 42 -4.60 -2.43 18.38
N VAL A 43 -3.63 -3.00 17.68
CA VAL A 43 -2.28 -3.22 18.20
C VAL A 43 -1.24 -2.77 17.20
N VAL A 44 -0.13 -2.21 17.70
CA VAL A 44 1.01 -1.81 16.88
C VAL A 44 2.11 -2.84 17.05
N LEU A 45 2.50 -3.46 15.94
CA LEU A 45 3.50 -4.52 15.87
C LEU A 45 4.61 -4.09 14.89
N PRO A 46 5.89 -4.19 15.23
CA PRO A 46 6.95 -3.99 14.26
C PRO A 46 6.96 -5.18 13.28
N LEU A 47 7.15 -4.90 11.99
CA LEU A 47 7.40 -5.94 11.00
C LEU A 47 8.74 -6.64 11.27
N VAL A 48 8.83 -7.92 10.94
CA VAL A 48 9.99 -8.78 11.22
C VAL A 48 10.45 -9.46 9.95
N SER A 49 11.76 -9.62 9.76
CA SER A 49 12.29 -10.34 8.61
C SER A 49 11.89 -11.82 8.69
N ASN A 50 11.60 -12.44 7.53
CA ASN A 50 11.25 -13.86 7.48
C ASN A 50 12.34 -14.74 8.10
N THR A 51 13.61 -14.36 7.95
CA THR A 51 14.76 -15.06 8.56
C THR A 51 14.71 -15.05 10.09
N THR A 52 14.41 -13.89 10.70
CA THR A 52 14.31 -13.76 12.17
C THR A 52 13.09 -14.52 12.67
N CYS A 53 11.96 -14.38 11.98
CA CYS A 53 10.72 -15.06 12.30
C CYS A 53 10.87 -16.58 12.26
N SER A 54 11.41 -17.10 11.15
CA SER A 54 11.67 -18.52 10.94
C SER A 54 12.62 -19.09 12.00
N PHE A 55 13.71 -18.39 12.29
CA PHE A 55 14.67 -18.81 13.32
C PHE A 55 14.05 -18.85 14.72
N SER A 56 13.28 -17.82 15.09
CA SER A 56 12.69 -17.71 16.43
C SER A 56 11.56 -18.71 16.66
N MET A 57 10.71 -18.92 15.66
CA MET A 57 9.55 -19.80 15.75
C MET A 57 9.89 -21.27 15.43
N ASN A 58 11.07 -21.53 14.84
CA ASN A 58 11.45 -22.83 14.28
C ASN A 58 10.40 -23.33 13.25
N GLU A 59 9.97 -22.42 12.38
CA GLU A 59 8.97 -22.64 11.32
C GLU A 59 9.53 -22.20 9.97
N ASP A 60 9.06 -22.83 8.88
CA ASP A 60 9.40 -22.41 7.52
C ASP A 60 8.51 -21.23 7.09
N ILE A 61 9.07 -20.01 7.15
CA ILE A 61 8.38 -18.78 6.75
C ILE A 61 8.70 -18.48 5.28
N SER A 62 7.74 -18.74 4.39
CA SER A 62 7.90 -18.49 2.95
C SER A 62 7.85 -17.01 2.59
N ASP A 63 8.29 -16.65 1.38
CA ASP A 63 8.28 -15.25 0.91
C ASP A 63 6.85 -14.66 0.80
N ASP A 64 5.83 -15.51 0.68
CA ASP A 64 4.41 -15.13 0.68
C ASP A 64 3.86 -14.86 2.09
N MET A 65 4.67 -15.08 3.11
CA MET A 65 4.35 -14.77 4.51
C MET A 65 5.13 -13.54 4.97
N LEU A 66 4.52 -12.79 5.88
CA LEU A 66 5.05 -11.61 6.56
C LEU A 66 4.84 -11.79 8.06
N CYS A 67 5.88 -11.53 8.86
CA CYS A 67 5.76 -11.60 10.31
C CYS A 67 5.69 -10.22 10.96
N ALA A 68 4.96 -10.11 12.07
CA ALA A 68 4.92 -8.90 12.89
C ALA A 68 4.84 -9.24 14.38
N GLY A 69 5.55 -8.48 15.21
CA GLY A 69 5.56 -8.63 16.66
C GLY A 69 6.88 -8.21 17.29
N ASP A 70 6.85 -7.92 18.59
CA ASP A 70 8.06 -7.53 19.34
C ASP A 70 8.84 -8.73 19.88
N GLY A 71 8.32 -9.95 19.75
CA GLY A 71 8.92 -11.19 20.25
C GLY A 71 8.98 -11.29 21.77
N LEU A 72 8.47 -10.28 22.50
CA LEU A 72 8.47 -10.24 23.97
C LEU A 72 7.25 -10.93 24.58
N GLY A 73 6.29 -11.36 23.76
CA GLY A 73 5.07 -12.00 24.21
C GLY A 73 4.11 -11.04 24.93
N LEU A 74 4.05 -9.79 24.49
CA LEU A 74 3.19 -8.77 25.13
C LEU A 74 1.94 -8.43 24.31
N ARG A 75 2.04 -8.54 22.98
CA ARG A 75 1.08 -7.99 22.02
C ARG A 75 1.10 -8.80 20.75
N ASP A 76 -0.08 -9.15 20.25
CA ASP A 76 -0.26 -9.94 19.02
C ASP A 76 -1.71 -9.84 18.55
N THR A 77 -1.98 -10.35 17.34
CA THR A 77 -3.31 -10.80 16.93
C THR A 77 -3.62 -12.16 17.55
N CYS A 78 -4.90 -12.52 17.65
CA CYS A 78 -5.28 -13.81 18.21
C CYS A 78 -6.49 -14.46 17.52
N SER A 79 -6.97 -15.56 18.09
CA SER A 79 -8.17 -16.27 17.65
C SER A 79 -9.32 -15.31 17.37
N GLY A 80 -9.90 -15.38 16.17
CA GLY A 80 -10.96 -14.48 15.72
C GLY A 80 -10.48 -13.25 14.93
N ASP A 81 -9.18 -12.95 14.92
CA ASP A 81 -8.62 -11.89 14.05
C ASP A 81 -8.24 -12.41 12.64
N SER A 82 -8.31 -13.72 12.39
CA SER A 82 -7.97 -14.32 11.10
C SER A 82 -8.73 -13.67 9.94
N GLY A 83 -8.02 -13.33 8.86
CA GLY A 83 -8.55 -12.55 7.74
C GLY A 83 -8.57 -11.04 7.96
N GLY A 84 -8.30 -10.58 9.18
CA GLY A 84 -8.21 -9.17 9.54
C GLY A 84 -7.00 -8.47 8.88
N PRO A 85 -7.03 -7.13 8.78
CA PRO A 85 -6.00 -6.39 8.09
C PRO A 85 -4.79 -6.12 8.98
N LEU A 86 -3.60 -6.28 8.39
CA LEU A 86 -2.36 -5.68 8.88
C LEU A 86 -2.03 -4.49 7.97
N ILE A 87 -2.22 -3.27 8.47
CA ILE A 87 -2.01 -2.03 7.70
C ILE A 87 -0.75 -1.31 8.12
N VAL A 88 -0.14 -0.60 7.18
CA VAL A 88 1.03 0.25 7.39
C VAL A 88 0.74 1.63 6.86
N PHE A 89 1.27 2.65 7.53
CA PHE A 89 1.26 3.99 6.99
C PHE A 89 2.42 4.14 6.00
N ASP A 90 2.07 4.48 4.77
CA ASP A 90 3.03 4.85 3.75
C ASP A 90 3.28 6.36 3.86
N SER A 91 4.44 6.72 4.44
CA SER A 91 4.84 8.12 4.62
C SER A 91 5.11 8.84 3.29
N GLU A 92 5.40 8.11 2.22
CA GLU A 92 5.67 8.71 0.91
C GLU A 92 4.35 9.10 0.24
N SER A 93 3.40 8.16 0.17
CA SER A 93 2.08 8.41 -0.41
C SER A 93 1.05 8.99 0.58
N HIS A 94 1.46 9.25 1.83
CA HIS A 94 0.62 9.78 2.91
C HIS A 94 -0.71 9.03 3.09
N THR A 95 -0.71 7.71 2.89
CA THR A 95 -1.91 6.88 2.95
C THR A 95 -1.69 5.58 3.70
N TRP A 96 -2.78 5.01 4.19
CA TRP A 96 -2.78 3.66 4.75
C TRP A 96 -2.82 2.63 3.63
N ARG A 97 -2.02 1.57 3.77
CA ARG A 97 -1.96 0.46 2.82
C ARG A 97 -1.99 -0.87 3.56
N GLN A 98 -2.64 -1.87 3.00
CA GLN A 98 -2.67 -3.21 3.61
C GLN A 98 -1.40 -3.97 3.26
N ALA A 99 -0.54 -4.24 4.24
CA ALA A 99 0.69 -5.01 4.08
C ALA A 99 0.48 -6.51 4.30
N GLY A 100 -0.52 -6.88 5.10
CA GLY A 100 -0.81 -8.29 5.36
C GLY A 100 -2.26 -8.62 5.68
N ILE A 101 -2.53 -9.92 5.71
CA ILE A 101 -3.80 -10.52 6.14
C ILE A 101 -3.48 -11.47 7.29
N THR A 102 -4.11 -11.29 8.45
CA THR A 102 -3.89 -12.13 9.64
C THR A 102 -4.15 -13.59 9.31
N SER A 103 -3.18 -14.46 9.58
CA SER A 103 -3.26 -15.88 9.20
C SER A 103 -3.14 -16.80 10.41
N TRP A 104 -1.94 -16.92 10.98
CA TRP A 104 -1.64 -17.89 12.04
C TRP A 104 -0.48 -17.44 12.92
N GLY A 105 -0.21 -18.18 14.00
CA GLY A 105 0.91 -17.96 14.89
C GLY A 105 1.04 -19.12 15.89
N ASN A 106 2.19 -19.21 16.58
CA ASN A 106 2.39 -20.16 17.67
C ASN A 106 1.84 -19.52 18.96
N GLY A 107 0.59 -19.86 19.27
CA GLY A 107 -0.19 -19.17 20.29
C GLY A 107 -0.48 -17.72 19.90
N CYS A 108 -0.75 -16.88 20.90
CA CYS A 108 -0.92 -15.44 20.73
C CYS A 108 -0.10 -14.73 21.79
N ALA A 109 0.76 -13.78 21.38
CA ALA A 109 1.63 -13.04 22.27
C ALA A 109 2.46 -13.96 23.18
N GLU A 110 3.04 -15.02 22.62
CA GLU A 110 3.99 -15.88 23.34
C GLU A 110 5.42 -15.33 23.21
N PHE A 111 6.24 -15.55 24.23
CA PHE A 111 7.63 -15.11 24.21
C PHE A 111 8.40 -15.86 23.11
N GLY A 112 9.12 -15.12 22.26
CA GLY A 112 9.86 -15.67 21.14
C GLY A 112 9.01 -16.04 19.91
N THR A 113 7.72 -15.73 19.90
CA THR A 113 6.85 -15.96 18.74
C THR A 113 6.39 -14.65 18.10
N TYR A 114 5.91 -14.76 16.86
CA TYR A 114 5.39 -13.66 16.07
C TYR A 114 4.06 -14.06 15.43
N GLY A 115 3.21 -13.07 15.16
CA GLY A 115 2.06 -13.28 14.28
C GLY A 115 2.52 -13.41 12.83
N VAL A 116 1.94 -14.36 12.10
CA VAL A 116 2.22 -14.61 10.69
C VAL A 116 1.02 -14.22 9.83
N TYR A 117 1.31 -13.44 8.79
CA TYR A 117 0.35 -12.80 7.92
C TYR A 117 0.65 -13.17 6.46
N THR A 118 -0.37 -13.24 5.61
CA THR A 118 -0.16 -13.31 4.15
C THR A 118 0.41 -11.98 3.66
N ARG A 119 1.50 -11.98 2.90
CA ARG A 119 2.15 -10.78 2.35
C ARG A 119 1.43 -10.29 1.09
N THR A 120 0.69 -9.19 1.19
CA THR A 120 -0.21 -8.74 0.09
C THR A 120 0.51 -8.33 -1.19
N LYS A 121 1.75 -7.82 -1.11
CA LYS A 121 2.50 -7.36 -2.31
C LYS A 121 2.71 -8.48 -3.34
N ASN A 122 2.91 -9.72 -2.88
CA ASN A 122 3.14 -10.87 -3.76
C ASN A 122 1.86 -11.29 -4.50
N TYR A 123 0.69 -10.83 -4.03
CA TYR A 123 -0.60 -11.10 -4.64
C TYR A 123 -1.19 -9.87 -5.34
N ALA A 124 -0.41 -8.79 -5.52
CA ALA A 124 -0.91 -7.54 -6.09
C ALA A 124 -1.57 -7.74 -7.46
N GLU A 125 -0.94 -8.51 -8.37
CA GLU A 125 -1.50 -8.82 -9.69
C GLU A 125 -2.81 -9.61 -9.58
N PHE A 126 -2.85 -10.63 -8.73
CA PHE A 126 -4.04 -11.43 -8.50
C PHE A 126 -5.17 -10.54 -7.96
N ILE A 127 -4.90 -9.76 -6.92
CA ILE A 127 -5.87 -8.85 -6.30
C ILE A 127 -6.42 -7.86 -7.33
N SER A 128 -5.54 -7.22 -8.10
CA SER A 128 -5.94 -6.31 -9.18
C SER A 128 -6.83 -6.98 -10.21
N SER A 129 -6.55 -8.24 -10.58
CA SER A 129 -7.37 -9.00 -11.54
C SER A 129 -8.78 -9.34 -11.04
N GLN A 130 -8.98 -9.39 -9.72
CA GLN A 130 -10.28 -9.73 -9.12
C GLN A 130 -11.11 -8.48 -8.81
N ILE A 131 -10.46 -7.35 -8.55
CA ILE A 131 -11.15 -6.08 -8.24
C ILE A 131 -11.63 -5.39 -9.52
N CYS A 132 -11.01 -5.69 -10.66
CA CYS A 132 -11.26 -5.00 -11.92
C CYS A 132 -11.45 -5.97 -13.07
N SER A 133 -12.68 -6.03 -13.60
CA SER A 133 -12.90 -6.65 -14.89
C SER A 133 -12.28 -5.79 -16.00
N ALA A 134 -11.89 -6.41 -17.11
CA ALA A 134 -11.28 -5.69 -18.24
C ALA A 134 -12.18 -4.56 -18.80
N GLN A 135 -13.50 -4.64 -18.62
CA GLN A 135 -14.43 -3.57 -19.02
C GLN A 135 -14.45 -2.37 -18.06
N GLU A 136 -13.99 -2.55 -16.81
CA GLU A 136 -13.97 -1.48 -15.79
C GLU A 136 -12.65 -0.70 -15.79
N ILE A 137 -11.61 -1.20 -16.45
CA ILE A 137 -10.33 -0.52 -16.59
C ILE A 137 -10.47 0.62 -17.60
N PRO A 138 -10.28 1.90 -17.18
CA PRO A 138 -10.37 3.02 -18.11
C PRO A 138 -9.20 3.03 -19.09
N VAL A 139 -9.36 3.76 -20.19
CA VAL A 139 -8.32 3.90 -21.22
C VAL A 139 -7.17 4.74 -20.68
N SER A 140 -5.93 4.31 -20.90
CA SER A 140 -4.73 5.07 -20.53
C SER A 140 -4.69 6.40 -21.27
N PRO A 141 -4.49 7.53 -20.55
CA PRO A 141 -4.44 8.84 -21.15
C PRO A 141 -3.13 9.06 -21.93
N SER A 142 -3.11 10.10 -22.77
CA SER A 142 -1.88 10.59 -23.40
C SER A 142 -1.35 11.81 -22.67
N LEU A 143 -0.13 11.73 -22.15
CA LEU A 143 0.53 12.81 -21.41
C LEU A 143 1.31 13.73 -22.36
N ARG A 144 1.19 15.04 -22.14
CA ARG A 144 2.01 16.06 -22.79
C ARG A 144 2.78 16.82 -21.73
N LEU A 145 4.10 16.89 -21.91
CA LEU A 145 5.03 17.61 -21.06
C LEU A 145 5.50 18.88 -21.77
N ASN A 146 5.43 20.01 -21.07
CA ASN A 146 6.02 21.27 -21.48
C ASN A 146 6.85 21.87 -20.33
N ILE A 147 8.02 22.42 -20.65
CA ILE A 147 8.92 23.03 -19.67
C ILE A 147 9.23 24.45 -20.13
N ASN A 148 8.96 25.43 -19.28
CA ASN A 148 9.32 26.83 -19.53
C ASN A 148 10.11 27.36 -18.33
N ALA A 149 11.41 27.58 -18.53
CA ALA A 149 12.36 27.90 -17.47
C ALA A 149 12.30 26.87 -16.34
N ASN A 150 11.76 27.25 -15.18
CA ASN A 150 11.63 26.38 -14.01
C ASN A 150 10.20 25.86 -13.78
N ILE A 151 9.28 26.10 -14.71
CA ILE A 151 7.89 25.66 -14.63
C ILE A 151 7.70 24.43 -15.51
N VAL A 152 7.22 23.35 -14.89
CA VAL A 152 6.76 22.14 -15.57
C VAL A 152 5.25 22.21 -15.69
N SER A 153 4.73 21.97 -16.89
CA SER A 153 3.30 21.86 -17.19
C SER A 153 3.03 20.49 -17.80
N LEU A 154 2.05 19.80 -17.23
CA LEU A 154 1.58 18.49 -17.65
C LEU A 154 0.11 18.62 -18.06
N ASP A 155 -0.21 18.16 -19.27
CA ASP A 155 -1.57 18.16 -19.82
C ASP A 155 -1.92 16.75 -20.30
N TRP A 156 -3.17 16.33 -20.09
CA TRP A 156 -3.70 15.09 -20.66
C TRP A 156 -5.13 15.29 -21.16
N LEU A 157 -5.57 14.42 -22.06
CA LEU A 157 -6.92 14.47 -22.61
C LEU A 157 -7.89 13.73 -21.68
N ASN A 158 -9.11 14.28 -21.55
CA ASN A 158 -10.16 13.60 -20.80
C ASN A 158 -10.71 12.43 -21.62
N GLU A 159 -10.56 11.22 -21.13
CA GLU A 159 -11.12 10.02 -21.74
C GLU A 159 -12.55 9.77 -21.24
N ASN A 160 -13.48 9.52 -22.17
CA ASN A 160 -14.89 9.39 -21.84
C ASN A 160 -15.15 8.16 -20.95
N GLY A 161 -15.93 8.34 -19.88
CA GLY A 161 -16.21 7.28 -18.90
C GLY A 161 -15.13 7.08 -17.83
N THR A 162 -14.21 8.05 -17.67
CA THR A 162 -13.22 8.08 -16.59
C THR A 162 -13.72 8.86 -15.37
N GLU A 163 -13.57 8.32 -14.17
CA GLU A 163 -13.96 8.98 -12.90
C GLU A 163 -12.86 9.88 -12.33
N GLY A 164 -11.59 9.65 -12.69
CA GLY A 164 -10.51 10.58 -12.39
C GLY A 164 -9.12 10.13 -12.86
N TYR A 165 -8.10 10.87 -12.45
CA TYR A 165 -6.71 10.69 -12.86
C TYR A 165 -5.75 10.69 -11.69
N ARG A 166 -4.63 9.98 -11.81
CA ARG A 166 -3.49 10.08 -10.90
C ARG A 166 -2.25 10.49 -11.66
N LEU A 167 -1.56 11.50 -11.14
CA LEU A 167 -0.22 11.87 -11.56
C LEU A 167 0.79 11.02 -10.82
N ASN A 168 1.56 10.22 -11.54
CA ASN A 168 2.61 9.36 -11.02
C ASN A 168 3.97 9.97 -11.37
N TYR A 169 4.89 9.99 -10.41
CA TYR A 169 6.22 10.57 -10.59
C TYR A 169 7.27 9.83 -9.76
N ALA A 170 8.48 9.79 -10.29
CA ALA A 170 9.63 9.15 -9.65
C ALA A 170 10.91 9.97 -9.93
N PRO A 171 11.92 9.95 -9.04
CA PRO A 171 13.20 10.60 -9.32
C PRO A 171 13.82 10.10 -10.64
N TYR A 172 14.48 10.98 -11.38
CA TYR A 172 15.27 10.58 -12.55
C TYR A 172 16.77 10.61 -12.21
N PRO A 173 17.56 9.57 -12.56
CA PRO A 173 17.20 8.40 -13.37
C PRO A 173 16.70 7.18 -12.56
N ASP A 174 16.47 7.30 -11.26
CA ASP A 174 16.10 6.18 -10.39
C ASP A 174 14.60 6.07 -10.10
N ALA A 175 13.95 5.10 -10.76
CA ALA A 175 12.52 4.83 -10.61
C ALA A 175 12.18 3.75 -9.57
N GLN A 176 13.06 3.50 -8.59
CA GLN A 176 12.78 2.54 -7.49
C GLN A 176 11.47 2.85 -6.74
N TYR A 177 11.09 4.12 -6.66
CA TYR A 177 9.91 4.57 -5.93
C TYR A 177 9.06 5.50 -6.81
N ILE A 178 7.78 5.14 -6.94
CA ILE A 178 6.79 5.92 -7.69
C ILE A 178 5.80 6.49 -6.69
N ALA A 179 5.82 7.82 -6.56
CA ALA A 179 4.82 8.56 -5.81
C ALA A 179 3.64 8.90 -6.73
N SER A 180 2.45 9.05 -6.14
CA SER A 180 1.23 9.38 -6.88
C SER A 180 0.45 10.49 -6.18
N MET A 181 -0.15 11.38 -6.98
CA MET A 181 -1.10 12.39 -6.53
C MET A 181 -2.44 12.14 -7.22
N ASP A 182 -3.53 12.15 -6.45
CA ASP A 182 -4.87 12.11 -7.01
C ASP A 182 -5.23 13.47 -7.60
N MET A 183 -5.45 13.49 -8.91
CA MET A 183 -5.82 14.68 -9.67
C MET A 183 -7.34 14.82 -9.80
N ASN A 184 -8.12 13.83 -9.36
CA ASN A 184 -9.57 13.79 -9.55
C ASN A 184 -9.87 13.99 -11.05
N LEU A 185 -10.83 14.85 -11.41
CA LEU A 185 -11.17 15.19 -12.79
C LEU A 185 -10.27 16.27 -13.43
N LEU A 186 -9.20 16.71 -12.76
CA LEU A 186 -8.27 17.65 -13.38
C LEU A 186 -7.54 16.99 -14.55
N THR A 187 -7.28 17.77 -15.59
CA THR A 187 -6.54 17.33 -16.79
C THR A 187 -5.27 18.13 -17.05
N HIS A 188 -4.86 18.91 -16.05
CA HIS A 188 -3.71 19.80 -16.09
C HIS A 188 -3.05 19.86 -14.71
N PHE A 189 -1.73 19.89 -14.70
CA PHE A 189 -0.91 20.16 -13.52
C PHE A 189 0.25 21.09 -13.90
N SER A 190 0.57 22.04 -13.02
CA SER A 190 1.79 22.83 -13.18
C SER A 190 2.47 23.10 -11.84
N ALA A 191 3.80 23.10 -11.86
CA ALA A 191 4.63 23.38 -10.70
C ALA A 191 5.92 24.10 -11.08
N GLY A 192 6.31 25.08 -10.26
CA GLY A 192 7.65 25.64 -10.28
C GLY A 192 8.60 24.76 -9.47
N LEU A 193 9.68 24.31 -10.08
CA LEU A 193 10.68 23.43 -9.47
C LEU A 193 12.04 24.11 -9.38
N VAL A 194 12.94 23.57 -8.57
CA VAL A 194 14.30 24.11 -8.41
C VAL A 194 15.22 23.59 -9.52
N SER A 195 16.27 24.35 -9.85
CA SER A 195 17.28 23.91 -10.81
C SER A 195 17.92 22.60 -10.37
N GLY A 196 18.10 21.67 -11.31
CA GLY A 196 18.59 20.32 -11.06
C GLY A 196 17.54 19.30 -10.62
N SER A 197 16.28 19.70 -10.38
CA SER A 197 15.18 18.76 -10.18
C SER A 197 14.97 17.90 -11.43
N ALA A 198 14.89 16.58 -11.26
CA ALA A 198 14.71 15.64 -12.37
C ALA A 198 13.76 14.50 -12.00
N TYR A 199 12.76 14.25 -12.85
CA TYR A 199 11.72 13.26 -12.58
C TYR A 199 11.26 12.54 -13.85
N TYR A 200 10.87 11.28 -13.69
CA TYR A 200 9.91 10.61 -14.56
C TYR A 200 8.49 11.04 -14.19
N VAL A 201 7.60 11.15 -15.17
CA VAL A 201 6.18 11.45 -14.97
C VAL A 201 5.30 10.64 -15.91
N ALA A 202 4.15 10.19 -15.39
CA ALA A 202 3.12 9.50 -16.15
C ALA A 202 1.73 9.73 -15.52
N ILE A 203 0.66 9.61 -16.30
CA ILE A 203 -0.72 9.69 -15.81
C ILE A 203 -1.38 8.32 -15.92
N THR A 204 -2.17 7.95 -14.93
CA THR A 204 -3.13 6.83 -15.02
C THR A 204 -4.55 7.39 -14.86
N SER A 205 -5.52 6.90 -15.61
CA SER A 205 -6.94 7.13 -15.34
C SER A 205 -7.47 6.09 -14.34
N TYR A 206 -8.54 6.40 -13.63
CA TYR A 206 -9.21 5.43 -12.76
C TYR A 206 -10.75 5.50 -12.83
N ASN A 207 -11.37 4.33 -12.62
CA ASN A 207 -12.79 4.12 -12.35
C ASN A 207 -12.90 3.26 -11.09
N ASN A 208 -13.49 3.78 -10.02
CA ASN A 208 -13.49 3.16 -8.70
C ASN A 208 -12.05 2.77 -8.26
N ASN A 209 -11.77 1.46 -8.15
CA ASN A 209 -10.46 0.94 -7.79
C ASN A 209 -9.63 0.46 -9.00
N CYS A 210 -10.14 0.67 -10.22
CA CYS A 210 -9.52 0.20 -11.45
C CYS A 210 -8.70 1.31 -12.08
N LEU A 211 -7.42 1.02 -12.28
CA LEU A 211 -6.44 1.92 -12.86
C LEU A 211 -6.12 1.44 -14.27
N SER A 212 -5.99 2.38 -15.20
CA SER A 212 -5.37 2.12 -16.50
C SER A 212 -3.88 1.78 -16.34
N ASP A 213 -3.28 1.26 -17.41
CA ASP A 213 -1.82 1.33 -17.55
C ASP A 213 -1.35 2.80 -17.55
N TYR A 214 -0.06 3.02 -17.31
CA TYR A 214 0.54 4.36 -17.46
C TYR A 214 0.32 4.91 -18.88
N SER A 215 0.19 6.23 -18.98
CA SER A 215 0.40 6.97 -20.23
C SER A 215 1.80 6.71 -20.81
N ASN A 216 2.15 7.40 -21.90
CA ASN A 216 3.57 7.60 -22.21
C ASN A 216 4.30 8.14 -20.98
N ILE A 217 5.46 7.54 -20.68
CA ILE A 217 6.34 7.94 -19.59
C ILE A 217 7.27 9.02 -20.14
N GLU A 218 7.13 10.24 -19.63
CA GLU A 218 8.02 11.35 -19.94
C GLU A 218 9.06 11.52 -18.83
N HIS A 219 10.14 12.23 -19.12
CA HIS A 219 11.09 12.66 -18.11
C HIS A 219 11.56 14.09 -18.38
N PHE A 220 12.00 14.77 -17.32
CA PHE A 220 12.59 16.10 -17.45
C PHE A 220 13.72 16.33 -16.46
N VAL A 221 14.56 17.32 -16.77
CA VAL A 221 15.56 17.90 -15.89
C VAL A 221 15.39 19.41 -15.96
N ILE A 222 15.23 20.08 -14.82
CA ILE A 222 15.17 21.53 -14.77
C ILE A 222 16.59 22.10 -14.95
N PRO A 223 16.79 22.99 -15.93
CA PRO A 223 18.10 23.55 -16.24
C PRO A 223 18.67 24.46 -15.14
#